data_AF-A0A267WJ50-F1
#
_entry.id   AF-A0A267WJ50-F1
#
_cell.length_a   1.000
_cell.length_b   1.000
_cell.length_c   1.000
_cell.angle_alpha   90.00
_cell.angle_beta   90.00
_cell.angle_gamma   90.00
#
_symmetry.space_group_name_H-M   'P 1'
#
loop_
_entity.id
_entity.type
_entity.pdbx_description
1 polymer ?
#
loop_
_entity_poly.entity_id
_entity_poly.type
_entity_poly.pdbx_seq_one_letter_code
_entity_poly.pdbx_strand_id
1 'polypeptide(L)'
;MKRNPFEIIADNVLAGAAYTSQSSDSASVKEQHMDNVNHPKHYETGPFECIELTRLLSFDWGNVVKYCYRWQSKNGVEDLRKALWYAKDATMRGMQFYCDLDCDGPHARPLLEHLAEIDWAGLSDVWKALAFGPRQKVLTVLVRKIAELENEKDGE
;
A
#
# COMPACT_ATOMS: atom_id res chain seq x y z
N MET A 1 21.43 35.05 13.63
CA MET A 1 19.97 35.29 13.44
C MET A 1 19.54 34.55 12.18
N LYS A 2 18.68 33.54 12.33
CA LYS A 2 18.25 32.64 11.24
C LYS A 2 17.20 33.36 10.38
N ARG A 3 17.34 33.31 9.06
CA ARG A 3 16.36 33.84 8.09
C ARG A 3 15.15 32.92 8.00
N ASN A 4 13.96 33.51 7.94
CA ASN A 4 12.67 32.84 7.81
C ASN A 4 12.41 32.48 6.34
N PRO A 5 11.94 31.26 6.02
CA PRO A 5 11.85 30.76 4.64
C PRO A 5 10.52 31.06 3.91
N PHE A 6 9.76 32.10 4.29
CA PHE A 6 8.39 32.32 3.79
C PHE A 6 8.18 33.54 2.87
N GLU A 7 9.23 34.09 2.26
CA GLU A 7 9.13 35.40 1.58
C GLU A 7 9.75 35.46 0.17
N ILE A 8 9.28 34.60 -0.74
CA ILE A 8 9.59 34.56 -2.19
C ILE A 8 8.35 33.88 -2.84
N ILE A 9 7.47 34.45 -3.67
CA ILE A 9 7.44 35.58 -4.61
C ILE A 9 5.95 35.98 -4.80
N ALA A 10 5.66 37.28 -4.70
CA ALA A 10 4.54 37.90 -5.41
C ALA A 10 5.09 38.55 -6.70
N ASP A 11 4.19 38.80 -7.64
CA ASP A 11 4.32 39.71 -8.78
C ASP A 11 4.85 39.13 -10.09
N ASN A 12 3.89 38.80 -10.96
CA ASN A 12 3.91 39.19 -12.38
C ASN A 12 2.48 39.15 -12.93
N VAL A 13 1.66 40.11 -12.47
CA VAL A 13 0.46 40.54 -13.17
C VAL A 13 0.87 41.70 -14.06
N LEU A 14 0.34 41.71 -15.30
CA LEU A 14 0.21 42.84 -16.23
C LEU A 14 1.19 42.90 -17.42
N ALA A 15 0.87 42.17 -18.49
CA ALA A 15 1.10 42.61 -19.86
C ALA A 15 0.18 41.88 -20.85
N GLY A 16 -0.58 42.64 -21.66
CA GLY A 16 -0.94 42.18 -23.01
C GLY A 16 -2.43 41.95 -23.34
N ALA A 17 -3.16 43.04 -23.53
CA ALA A 17 -4.29 43.28 -24.43
C ALA A 17 -4.94 42.14 -25.28
N ALA A 18 -6.27 42.08 -25.13
CA ALA A 18 -7.33 41.80 -26.12
C ALA A 18 -6.99 41.18 -27.49
N TYR A 19 -7.55 39.99 -27.77
CA TYR A 19 -7.99 39.61 -29.13
C TYR A 19 -9.29 38.79 -29.08
N THR A 20 -10.11 38.99 -30.11
CA THR A 20 -11.52 38.65 -30.24
C THR A 20 -11.82 37.17 -30.54
N SER A 21 -13.01 36.75 -30.08
CA SER A 21 -13.83 35.56 -30.33
C SER A 21 -13.57 34.74 -31.60
N GLN A 22 -13.55 33.41 -31.45
CA GLN A 22 -14.12 32.45 -32.41
C GLN A 22 -14.50 31.14 -31.71
N SER A 23 -15.79 30.83 -31.80
CA SER A 23 -16.39 29.52 -31.53
C SER A 23 -15.79 28.44 -32.42
N SER A 24 -15.38 27.32 -31.85
CA SER A 24 -15.35 26.04 -32.56
C SER A 24 -15.60 24.91 -31.56
N ASP A 25 -16.58 24.08 -31.91
CA ASP A 25 -16.88 22.83 -31.22
C ASP A 25 -15.62 21.98 -31.13
N SER A 26 -15.16 21.68 -29.91
CA SER A 26 -14.23 20.58 -29.68
C SER A 26 -14.72 19.75 -28.51
N ALA A 27 -14.95 18.48 -28.80
CA ALA A 27 -15.29 17.47 -27.82
C ALA A 27 -14.31 17.56 -26.65
N SER A 28 -14.85 17.76 -25.45
CA SER A 28 -14.09 17.77 -24.21
C SER A 28 -13.43 16.41 -24.03
N VAL A 29 -12.18 16.30 -24.49
CA VAL A 29 -11.26 15.27 -24.02
C VAL A 29 -11.03 15.61 -22.55
N LYS A 30 -11.71 14.90 -21.65
CA LYS A 30 -11.38 14.91 -20.23
C LYS A 30 -9.97 14.36 -20.11
N GLU A 31 -9.00 15.26 -20.01
CA GLU A 31 -7.66 14.92 -19.57
C GLU A 31 -7.81 14.35 -18.15
N GLN A 32 -7.75 13.02 -18.01
CA GLN A 32 -7.72 12.39 -16.70
C GLN A 32 -6.36 12.70 -16.08
N HIS A 33 -6.31 13.81 -15.35
CA HIS A 33 -5.19 14.13 -14.48
C HIS A 33 -5.05 12.97 -13.48
N MET A 34 -4.00 12.17 -13.65
CA MET A 34 -3.70 11.04 -12.77
C MET A 34 -3.40 11.57 -11.36
N ASP A 35 -4.36 11.40 -10.46
CA ASP A 35 -4.18 11.77 -9.07
C ASP A 35 -3.32 10.72 -8.34
N ASN A 36 -2.00 10.89 -8.43
CA ASN A 36 -1.04 10.01 -7.75
C ASN A 36 -1.15 10.05 -6.21
N VAL A 37 -1.96 10.95 -5.64
CA VAL A 37 -2.13 11.11 -4.20
C VAL A 37 -3.39 10.41 -3.72
N ASN A 38 -4.53 10.64 -4.38
CA ASN A 38 -5.80 10.06 -3.98
C ASN A 38 -6.08 8.70 -4.64
N HIS A 39 -5.49 8.41 -5.80
CA HIS A 39 -5.64 7.14 -6.54
C HIS A 39 -4.35 6.75 -7.29
N PRO A 40 -3.28 6.32 -6.59
CA PRO A 40 -2.05 5.93 -7.26
C PRO A 40 -2.30 4.69 -8.14
N LYS A 41 -1.98 4.76 -9.44
CA LYS A 41 -2.22 3.70 -10.44
C LYS A 41 -1.74 2.27 -10.06
N HIS A 42 -0.82 2.17 -9.11
CA HIS A 42 -0.27 0.90 -8.63
C HIS A 42 -1.08 0.26 -7.49
N TYR A 43 -2.19 0.88 -7.05
CA TYR A 43 -3.20 0.29 -6.16
C TYR A 43 -4.52 -0.04 -6.88
N GLU A 44 -4.73 0.43 -8.11
CA GLU A 44 -5.91 0.11 -8.94
C GLU A 44 -6.07 -1.38 -9.31
N THR A 45 -5.05 -2.21 -9.07
CA THR A 45 -5.09 -3.63 -9.42
C THR A 45 -5.61 -4.52 -8.28
N GLY A 46 -5.64 -4.02 -7.06
CA GLY A 46 -6.06 -4.78 -5.88
C GLY A 46 -7.59 -4.85 -5.73
N PRO A 47 -8.12 -5.81 -4.95
CA PRO A 47 -9.56 -5.88 -4.67
C PRO A 47 -10.10 -4.66 -3.91
N PHE A 48 -9.23 -3.89 -3.25
CA PHE A 48 -9.54 -2.63 -2.55
C PHE A 48 -8.25 -1.79 -2.38
N GLU A 49 -8.34 -0.57 -1.85
CA GLU A 49 -7.14 0.23 -1.59
C GLU A 49 -6.36 -0.32 -0.38
N CYS A 50 -5.04 -0.50 -0.50
CA CYS A 50 -4.21 -1.09 0.57
C CYS A 50 -4.35 -0.35 1.92
N ILE A 51 -4.62 0.95 1.88
CA ILE A 51 -4.83 1.78 3.07
C ILE A 51 -6.12 1.43 3.83
N GLU A 52 -7.14 0.88 3.17
CA GLU A 52 -8.39 0.45 3.81
C GLU A 52 -8.14 -0.66 4.84
N LEU A 53 -7.22 -1.58 4.55
CA LEU A 53 -6.82 -2.62 5.49
C LEU A 53 -5.73 -2.16 6.45
N THR A 54 -4.66 -1.51 5.95
CA THR A 54 -3.48 -1.22 6.78
C THR A 54 -3.74 -0.20 7.89
N ARG A 55 -4.74 0.68 7.74
CA ARG A 55 -5.16 1.63 8.80
C ARG A 55 -5.80 0.94 10.01
N LEU A 56 -6.30 -0.29 9.85
CA LEU A 56 -6.96 -1.09 10.89
C LEU A 56 -5.97 -1.93 11.71
N LEU A 57 -4.70 -1.90 11.33
CA LEU A 57 -3.64 -2.71 11.92
C LEU A 57 -2.69 -1.82 12.71
N SER A 58 -2.01 -2.39 13.70
CA SER A 58 -0.92 -1.68 14.36
C SER A 58 0.22 -1.43 13.37
N PHE A 59 1.04 -0.42 13.64
CA PHE A 59 2.02 0.10 12.69
C PHE A 59 2.86 -0.99 12.00
N ASP A 60 3.44 -1.92 12.77
CA ASP A 60 4.27 -2.98 12.20
C ASP A 60 3.45 -3.96 11.36
N TRP A 61 2.28 -4.39 11.85
CA TRP A 61 1.42 -5.33 11.11
C TRP A 61 0.80 -4.70 9.85
N GLY A 62 0.50 -3.40 9.89
CA GLY A 62 0.13 -2.62 8.71
C GLY A 62 1.27 -2.57 7.69
N ASN A 63 2.53 -2.46 8.15
CA ASN A 63 3.68 -2.57 7.25
C ASN A 63 3.82 -3.99 6.67
N VAL A 64 3.64 -5.05 7.47
CA VAL A 64 3.63 -6.44 6.98
C VAL A 64 2.64 -6.58 5.82
N VAL A 65 1.39 -6.17 6.03
CA VAL A 65 0.34 -6.22 5.00
C VAL A 65 0.71 -5.38 3.79
N LYS A 66 1.16 -4.13 3.97
CA LYS A 66 1.55 -3.23 2.87
C LYS A 66 2.59 -3.88 1.95
N TYR A 67 3.61 -4.49 2.52
CA TYR A 67 4.67 -5.13 1.74
C TYR A 67 4.18 -6.40 1.04
N CYS A 68 3.39 -7.23 1.72
CA CYS A 68 2.72 -8.38 1.09
C CYS A 68 1.73 -7.97 -0.01
N TYR A 69 1.06 -6.82 0.12
CA TYR A 69 0.02 -6.40 -0.80
C TYR A 69 0.59 -6.04 -2.18
N ARG A 70 1.78 -5.43 -2.21
CA ARG A 70 2.38 -4.82 -3.40
C ARG A 70 3.59 -5.56 -3.97
N TRP A 71 3.97 -6.71 -3.38
CA TRP A 71 5.28 -7.32 -3.64
C TRP A 71 5.49 -7.62 -5.14
N GLN A 72 4.48 -8.15 -5.83
CA GLN A 72 4.59 -8.46 -7.26
C GLN A 72 4.62 -7.22 -8.15
N SER A 73 4.00 -6.11 -7.74
CA SER A 73 3.88 -4.90 -8.56
C SER A 73 5.01 -3.88 -8.35
N LYS A 74 5.90 -4.10 -7.36
CA LYS A 74 6.93 -3.12 -7.00
C LYS A 74 8.36 -3.69 -6.89
N ASN A 75 8.70 -4.37 -5.79
CA ASN A 75 10.09 -4.77 -5.49
C ASN A 75 10.31 -6.30 -5.44
N GLY A 76 9.30 -7.09 -5.83
CA GLY A 76 9.38 -8.55 -5.78
C GLY A 76 9.65 -9.10 -4.38
N VAL A 77 10.52 -10.11 -4.31
CA VAL A 77 10.89 -10.81 -3.06
C VAL A 77 11.46 -9.87 -2.00
N GLU A 78 12.06 -8.74 -2.38
CA GLU A 78 12.58 -7.76 -1.42
C GLU A 78 11.47 -7.19 -0.51
N ASP A 79 10.28 -6.95 -1.04
CA ASP A 79 9.15 -6.51 -0.22
C ASP A 79 8.71 -7.64 0.74
N LEU A 80 8.72 -8.91 0.34
CA LEU A 80 8.45 -10.02 1.26
C LEU A 80 9.48 -10.11 2.39
N ARG A 81 10.76 -9.84 2.11
CA ARG A 81 11.80 -9.78 3.16
C ARG A 81 11.56 -8.61 4.13
N LYS A 82 11.07 -7.47 3.65
CA LYS A 82 10.65 -6.35 4.51
C LYS A 82 9.43 -6.74 5.35
N ALA A 83 8.44 -7.42 4.77
CA ALA A 83 7.30 -7.95 5.52
C ALA A 83 7.75 -8.88 6.65
N LEU A 84 8.68 -9.79 6.38
CA LEU A 84 9.24 -10.68 7.40
C LEU A 84 9.98 -9.90 8.50
N TRP A 85 10.71 -8.84 8.15
CA TRP A 85 11.41 -8.00 9.14
C TRP A 85 10.41 -7.35 10.12
N TYR A 86 9.34 -6.73 9.61
CA TYR A 86 8.31 -6.12 10.46
C TYR A 86 7.56 -7.16 11.29
N ALA A 87 7.25 -8.33 10.72
CA ALA A 87 6.59 -9.39 11.46
C ALA A 87 7.45 -9.90 12.63
N LYS A 88 8.79 -9.95 12.46
CA LYS A 88 9.72 -10.29 13.54
C LYS A 88 9.73 -9.23 14.63
N ASP A 89 9.85 -7.95 14.26
CA ASP A 89 9.86 -6.85 15.24
C ASP A 89 8.56 -6.81 16.06
N ALA A 90 7.41 -6.88 15.38
CA ALA A 90 6.09 -6.94 16.02
C ALA A 90 5.95 -8.12 16.98
N THR A 91 6.46 -9.30 16.58
CA THR A 91 6.41 -10.51 17.41
C THR A 91 7.30 -10.38 18.64
N MET A 92 8.53 -9.86 18.48
CA MET A 92 9.48 -9.64 19.59
C MET A 92 8.95 -8.62 20.60
N ARG A 93 8.28 -7.57 20.11
CA ARG A 93 7.67 -6.53 20.94
C ARG A 93 6.31 -6.91 21.52
N GLY A 94 5.77 -8.07 21.16
CA GLY A 94 4.46 -8.52 21.62
C GLY A 94 3.30 -7.68 21.10
N MET A 95 3.46 -7.02 19.95
CA MET A 95 2.44 -6.15 19.39
C MET A 95 1.19 -6.94 18.98
N GLN A 96 0.02 -6.38 19.29
CA GLN A 96 -1.24 -6.88 18.78
C GLN A 96 -1.38 -6.59 17.28
N PHE A 97 -2.13 -7.44 16.57
CA PHE A 97 -2.39 -7.24 15.14
C PHE A 97 -3.15 -5.94 14.87
N TYR A 98 -4.16 -5.68 15.68
CA TYR A 98 -5.09 -4.56 15.50
C TYR A 98 -4.68 -3.38 16.38
N CYS A 99 -5.10 -2.17 16.01
CA CYS A 99 -4.89 -0.98 16.83
C CYS A 99 -5.79 -1.03 18.09
N ASP A 100 -5.26 -0.52 19.22
CA ASP A 100 -5.93 -0.58 20.55
C ASP A 100 -7.04 0.48 20.73
N LEU A 101 -7.17 1.44 19.80
CA LEU A 101 -8.19 2.50 19.82
C LEU A 101 -9.52 1.97 19.26
N ASP A 102 -10.16 1.06 20.01
CA ASP A 102 -11.54 0.58 19.87
C ASP A 102 -11.98 -0.07 18.51
N CYS A 103 -12.48 -1.31 18.63
CA CYS A 103 -13.47 -1.97 17.77
C CYS A 103 -13.19 -2.35 16.29
N ASP A 104 -12.00 -2.18 15.72
CA ASP A 104 -11.77 -2.45 14.28
C ASP A 104 -11.23 -3.84 13.87
N GLY A 105 -10.97 -4.73 14.83
CA GLY A 105 -10.69 -6.14 14.56
C GLY A 105 -11.74 -6.89 13.69
N PRO A 106 -13.07 -6.61 13.80
CA PRO A 106 -14.09 -7.19 12.93
C PRO A 106 -14.05 -6.63 11.50
N HIS A 107 -13.43 -5.47 11.25
CA HIS A 107 -13.37 -4.86 9.92
C HIS A 107 -12.14 -5.34 9.13
N ALA A 108 -11.01 -5.57 9.81
CA ALA A 108 -9.79 -6.06 9.16
C ALA A 108 -9.89 -7.53 8.71
N ARG A 109 -10.58 -8.37 9.49
CA ARG A 109 -10.64 -9.81 9.23
C ARG A 109 -11.33 -10.16 7.89
N PRO A 110 -12.53 -9.64 7.56
CA PRO A 110 -13.17 -9.90 6.27
C PRO A 110 -12.31 -9.51 5.06
N LEU A 111 -11.55 -8.42 5.18
CA LEU A 111 -10.62 -8.00 4.12
C LEU A 111 -9.46 -8.98 3.95
N LEU A 112 -8.89 -9.47 5.06
CA LEU A 112 -7.84 -10.49 5.03
C LEU A 112 -8.36 -11.84 4.51
N GLU A 113 -9.57 -12.23 4.89
CA GLU A 113 -10.25 -13.41 4.37
C GLU A 113 -10.46 -13.30 2.86
N HIS A 114 -10.95 -12.15 2.38
CA HIS A 114 -11.13 -11.92 0.95
C HIS A 114 -9.80 -12.03 0.17
N LEU A 115 -8.71 -11.43 0.68
CA LEU A 115 -7.38 -11.59 0.08
C LEU A 115 -6.91 -13.06 0.06
N ALA A 116 -7.25 -13.83 1.09
CA ALA A 116 -6.95 -15.25 1.13
C ALA A 116 -7.74 -16.07 0.10
N GLU A 117 -9.02 -15.74 -0.09
CA GLU A 117 -9.92 -16.42 -1.01
C GLU A 117 -9.51 -16.22 -2.47
N ILE A 118 -9.18 -14.99 -2.85
CA ILE A 118 -8.77 -14.67 -4.23
C ILE A 118 -7.28 -14.96 -4.49
N ASP A 119 -6.57 -15.52 -3.50
CA ASP A 119 -5.12 -15.73 -3.52
C ASP A 119 -4.35 -14.47 -3.96
N TRP A 120 -4.69 -13.32 -3.36
CA TRP A 120 -4.12 -12.05 -3.78
C TRP A 120 -2.59 -12.09 -3.70
N ALA A 121 -1.96 -11.78 -4.82
CA ALA A 121 -0.51 -11.83 -5.01
C ALA A 121 0.14 -13.20 -4.72
N GLY A 122 -0.59 -14.31 -4.81
CA GLY A 122 -0.07 -15.67 -4.57
C GLY A 122 0.32 -15.94 -3.12
N LEU A 123 -0.36 -15.27 -2.18
CA LEU A 123 -0.08 -15.26 -0.73
C LEU A 123 -1.25 -15.78 0.13
N SER A 124 -2.14 -16.62 -0.40
CA SER A 124 -3.33 -17.13 0.32
C SER A 124 -3.03 -17.60 1.75
N ASP A 125 -1.95 -18.36 1.94
CA ASP A 125 -1.57 -18.86 3.27
C ASP A 125 -1.10 -17.76 4.24
N VAL A 126 -0.48 -16.70 3.72
CA VAL A 126 -0.08 -15.53 4.51
C VAL A 126 -1.32 -14.77 4.97
N TRP A 127 -2.27 -14.54 4.07
CA TRP A 127 -3.53 -13.87 4.38
C TRP A 127 -4.36 -14.65 5.41
N LYS A 128 -4.45 -15.98 5.26
CA LYS A 128 -5.10 -16.86 6.26
C LYS A 128 -4.40 -16.80 7.62
N ALA A 129 -3.06 -16.76 7.63
CA ALA A 129 -2.31 -16.66 8.87
C ALA A 129 -2.53 -15.31 9.57
N LEU A 130 -2.68 -14.22 8.82
CA LEU A 130 -3.01 -12.89 9.36
C LEU A 130 -4.47 -12.82 9.88
N ALA A 131 -5.41 -13.48 9.22
CA ALA A 131 -6.83 -13.46 9.60
C ALA A 131 -7.13 -14.32 10.85
N PHE A 132 -6.52 -15.50 10.95
CA PHE A 132 -6.90 -16.54 11.92
C PHE A 132 -5.74 -17.11 12.73
N GLY A 133 -4.50 -16.85 12.32
CA GLY A 133 -3.32 -17.50 12.86
C GLY A 133 -2.72 -16.78 14.06
N PRO A 134 -1.94 -17.49 14.89
CA PRO A 134 -1.04 -16.83 15.82
C PRO A 134 0.07 -16.09 15.06
N ARG A 135 0.67 -15.08 15.67
CA ARG A 135 1.78 -14.27 15.08
C ARG A 135 2.90 -15.13 14.50
N GLN A 136 3.24 -16.22 15.19
CA GLN A 136 4.28 -17.15 14.78
C GLN A 136 3.95 -17.85 13.45
N LYS A 137 2.66 -18.13 13.19
CA LYS A 137 2.24 -18.74 11.93
C LYS A 137 2.54 -17.83 10.75
N VAL A 138 2.36 -16.51 10.91
CA VAL A 138 2.68 -15.50 9.88
C VAL A 138 4.17 -15.54 9.52
N LEU A 139 5.05 -15.64 10.54
CA LEU A 139 6.49 -15.79 10.31
C LEU A 139 6.82 -17.06 9.52
N THR A 140 6.23 -18.19 9.91
CA THR A 140 6.47 -19.48 9.24
C THR A 140 6.07 -19.44 7.77
N VAL A 141 4.87 -18.95 7.45
CA VAL A 141 4.39 -18.91 6.07
C VAL A 141 5.15 -17.90 5.21
N LEU A 142 5.58 -16.76 5.77
CA LEU A 142 6.42 -15.79 5.05
C LEU A 142 7.81 -16.38 4.73
N VAL A 143 8.46 -17.02 5.71
CA VAL A 143 9.77 -17.67 5.49
C VAL A 143 9.67 -18.73 4.41
N ARG A 144 8.63 -19.58 4.48
CA ARG A 144 8.41 -20.63 3.48
C ARG A 144 8.23 -20.04 2.07
N LYS A 145 7.38 -19.01 1.93
CA LYS A 145 7.13 -18.36 0.64
C LYS A 145 8.38 -17.69 0.06
N ILE A 146 9.19 -17.04 0.90
CA ILE A 146 10.45 -16.43 0.45
C ILE A 146 11.40 -17.51 -0.08
N ALA A 147 11.56 -18.61 0.65
CA ALA A 147 12.42 -19.72 0.24
C ALA A 147 11.93 -20.38 -1.06
N GLU A 148 10.61 -20.58 -1.23
CA GLU A 148 10.01 -21.07 -2.47
C GLU A 148 10.43 -20.19 -3.67
N LEU A 149 10.27 -18.86 -3.56
CA LEU A 149 10.59 -17.91 -4.63
C LEU A 149 12.09 -17.73 -4.90
N GLU A 150 12.94 -17.97 -3.91
CA GLU A 150 14.39 -17.93 -4.07
C GLU A 150 14.89 -19.18 -4.81
N ASN A 151 14.36 -20.36 -4.47
CA ASN A 151 14.72 -21.61 -5.14
C ASN A 151 14.26 -21.64 -6.61
N GLU A 152 13.13 -21.01 -6.95
CA GLU A 152 12.65 -20.89 -8.33
C GLU A 152 13.60 -20.05 -9.21
N LYS A 153 14.27 -19.05 -8.63
CA LYS A 153 15.22 -18.19 -9.38
C LYS A 153 16.55 -18.85 -9.68
N ASP A 154 16.99 -19.79 -8.86
CA ASP A 154 18.27 -20.48 -9.04
C ASP A 154 18.17 -21.64 -10.06
N GLY A 155 16.95 -21.98 -10.48
CA GLY A 155 16.66 -23.06 -11.44
C GLY A 155 16.43 -22.62 -12.89
N GLU A 156 16.41 -21.32 -13.18
CA GLU A 156 16.35 -20.71 -14.54
C GLU A 156 17.73 -20.27 -15.04
#